data_AF-A0A5R2MT70-F1
#
_entry.id   AF-A0A5R2MT70-F1
#
_cell.length_a   1.000
_cell.length_b   1.000
_cell.length_c   1.000
_cell.angle_alpha   90.00
_cell.angle_beta   90.00
_cell.angle_gamma   90.00
#
_symmetry.space_group_name_H-M   'P 1'
#
loop_
_entity.id
_entity.type
_entity.pdbx_description
1 polymer ?
#
loop_
_entity_poly.entity_id
_entity_poly.type
_entity_poly.pdbx_seq_one_letter_code
_entity_poly.pdbx_strand_id
1 'polypeptide(L)'
;IQPATPYDAKGMLLAAVADPDPVMIFEHKLLYKMKGLVPEGYYTVPIGKADIRREGRDLTIVATSIMVQKALDAAATLEAEGIDVEVVALRTIRPMD
;
A
#
# COMPACT_ATOMS: atom_id res chain seq x y z
N ILE A 1 6.72 0.84 -8.75
CA ILE A 1 6.08 0.71 -7.42
C ILE A 1 5.19 1.92 -7.11
N GLN A 2 4.18 1.73 -6.26
CA GLN A 2 3.16 2.72 -5.89
C GLN A 2 2.87 2.64 -4.37
N PRO A 3 3.62 3.37 -3.54
CA PRO A 3 3.40 3.38 -2.10
C PRO A 3 2.05 4.00 -1.74
N ALA A 4 1.44 3.51 -0.65
CA ALA A 4 0.13 3.95 -0.18
C ALA A 4 0.14 4.55 1.23
N THR A 5 1.25 4.39 1.97
CA THR A 5 1.45 4.92 3.33
C THR A 5 2.86 5.48 3.50
N PRO A 6 3.13 6.33 4.51
CA PRO A 6 4.48 6.78 4.82
C PRO A 6 5.48 5.63 5.09
N TYR A 7 5.02 4.55 5.73
CA TYR A 7 5.83 3.35 5.97
C TYR A 7 6.29 2.73 4.65
N ASP A 8 5.37 2.53 3.70
CA ASP A 8 5.69 2.01 2.37
C ASP A 8 6.60 2.97 1.62
N ALA A 9 6.31 4.28 1.66
CA ALA A 9 7.07 5.28 0.91
C ALA A 9 8.56 5.21 1.25
N LYS A 10 8.93 5.24 2.54
CA LYS A 10 10.34 5.10 2.94
C LYS A 10 10.90 3.72 2.59
N GLY A 11 10.23 2.64 3.00
CA GLY A 11 10.77 1.30 2.83
C GLY A 11 10.92 0.89 1.37
N MET A 12 9.97 1.27 0.52
CA MET A 12 9.99 0.98 -0.91
C MET A 12 10.97 1.88 -1.66
N LEU A 13 11.14 3.15 -1.25
CA LEU A 13 12.19 4.02 -1.80
C LEU A 13 13.59 3.45 -1.51
N LEU A 14 13.83 3.02 -0.28
CA LEU A 14 15.11 2.40 0.09
C LEU A 14 15.33 1.07 -0.64
N ALA A 15 14.28 0.26 -0.85
CA ALA A 15 14.36 -0.94 -1.67
C ALA A 15 14.70 -0.62 -3.13
N ALA A 16 14.06 0.41 -3.71
CA ALA A 16 14.31 0.85 -5.09
C ALA A 16 15.72 1.39 -5.31
N VAL A 17 16.28 2.13 -4.34
CA VAL A 17 17.67 2.63 -4.40
C VAL A 17 18.69 1.49 -4.31
N ALA A 18 18.36 0.41 -3.60
CA ALA A 18 19.23 -0.75 -3.43
C ALA A 18 19.11 -1.77 -4.58
N ASP A 19 18.09 -1.66 -5.43
CA ASP A 19 17.85 -2.58 -6.54
C ASP A 19 18.90 -2.37 -7.66
N PRO A 20 19.51 -3.44 -8.20
CA PRO A 20 20.47 -3.32 -9.29
C PRO A 20 19.82 -2.89 -10.62
N ASP A 21 18.50 -3.02 -10.76
CA ASP A 21 17.74 -2.69 -11.96
C ASP A 21 16.98 -1.35 -11.83
N PRO A 22 16.58 -0.72 -12.96
CA PRO A 22 15.82 0.52 -12.91
C PRO A 22 14.43 0.35 -12.27
N VAL A 23 14.15 1.10 -11.21
CA VAL A 23 12.85 1.10 -10.51
C VAL A 23 12.12 2.42 -10.67
N MET A 24 10.91 2.37 -11.22
CA MET A 24 10.00 3.53 -11.31
C MET A 24 9.13 3.65 -10.06
N ILE A 25 9.16 4.79 -9.39
CA ILE A 25 8.33 5.10 -8.22
C ILE A 25 7.30 6.16 -8.62
N PHE A 26 6.02 5.84 -8.46
CA PHE A 26 4.93 6.80 -8.69
C PHE A 26 4.32 7.19 -7.34
N GLU A 27 4.68 8.37 -6.85
CA GLU A 27 4.15 8.93 -5.63
C GLU A 27 2.88 9.74 -5.92
N HIS A 28 1.80 9.46 -5.19
CA HIS A 28 0.55 10.15 -5.41
C HIS A 28 0.50 11.43 -4.57
N LYS A 29 0.43 12.59 -5.24
CA LYS A 29 0.46 13.94 -4.62
C LYS A 29 -0.44 14.09 -3.39
N LEU A 30 -1.66 13.55 -3.42
CA LEU A 30 -2.61 13.69 -2.30
C LEU A 30 -2.14 12.99 -1.01
N LEU A 31 -1.24 12.01 -1.10
CA LEU A 31 -0.70 11.29 0.05
C LEU A 31 0.43 12.04 0.76
N TYR A 32 1.01 13.09 0.19
CA TYR A 32 2.17 13.77 0.80
C TYR A 32 1.91 14.36 2.19
N LYS A 33 0.66 14.74 2.49
CA LYS A 33 0.29 15.29 3.80
C LYS A 33 -0.11 14.21 4.80
N MET A 34 -0.17 12.94 4.39
CA MET A 34 -0.52 11.83 5.26
C MET A 34 0.59 11.62 6.30
N LYS A 35 0.18 11.47 7.57
CA LYS A 35 1.06 11.08 8.66
C LYS A 35 0.79 9.62 9.01
N GLY A 36 1.84 8.92 9.43
CA GLY A 36 1.79 7.51 9.81
C GLY A 36 3.12 7.10 10.42
N LEU A 37 3.18 5.89 10.95
CA LEU A 37 4.40 5.34 11.54
C LEU A 37 5.50 5.23 10.47
N VAL A 38 6.67 5.79 10.77
CA VAL A 38 7.89 5.63 9.98
C VAL A 38 9.00 5.28 10.97
N PRO A 39 9.39 4.01 11.10
CA PRO A 39 10.46 3.61 12.00
C PRO A 39 11.76 4.36 11.69
N GLU A 40 12.52 4.70 12.72
CA GLU A 40 13.88 5.20 12.55
C GLU A 40 14.82 4.10 12.01
N GLY A 41 16.00 4.48 11.54
CA GLY A 41 16.97 3.55 10.97
C GLY A 41 16.62 3.05 9.56
N TYR A 42 17.33 2.01 9.12
CA TYR A 42 17.19 1.44 7.78
C TYR A 42 16.21 0.26 7.78
N TYR A 43 15.24 0.28 6.86
CA TYR A 43 14.40 -0.86 6.56
C TYR A 43 13.95 -0.80 5.11
N THR A 44 13.57 -1.95 4.56
CA THR A 44 13.03 -2.07 3.21
C THR A 44 11.63 -2.68 3.25
N VAL A 45 10.82 -2.34 2.25
CA VAL A 45 9.57 -3.02 1.95
C VAL A 45 9.78 -3.75 0.61
N PRO A 46 9.57 -5.07 0.53
CA PRO A 46 9.89 -5.83 -0.68
C PRO A 46 9.13 -5.34 -1.92
N ILE A 47 9.85 -5.24 -3.05
CA ILE A 47 9.26 -5.03 -4.37
C ILE A 47 8.63 -6.35 -4.82
N GLY A 48 7.45 -6.27 -5.44
CA GLY A 48 6.72 -7.46 -5.90
C GLY A 48 5.97 -8.21 -4.80
N LYS A 49 5.74 -7.59 -3.63
CA LYS A 49 4.94 -8.17 -2.54
C LYS A 49 3.81 -7.23 -2.12
N ALA A 50 2.59 -7.74 -2.16
CA ALA A 50 1.40 -7.04 -1.72
C ALA A 50 1.28 -7.05 -0.17
N ASP A 51 0.28 -6.34 0.34
CA ASP A 51 0.01 -6.22 1.77
C ASP A 51 -1.49 -6.31 2.03
N ILE A 52 -1.91 -7.23 2.90
CA ILE A 52 -3.28 -7.25 3.41
C ILE A 52 -3.38 -6.16 4.48
N ARG A 53 -4.13 -5.09 4.19
CA ARG A 53 -4.31 -3.92 5.07
C ARG A 53 -5.45 -4.09 6.05
N ARG A 54 -6.44 -4.89 5.66
CA ARG A 54 -7.61 -5.26 6.44
C ARG A 54 -7.96 -6.67 5.99
N GLU A 55 -8.04 -7.60 6.93
CA GLU A 55 -8.59 -8.93 6.65
C GLU A 55 -10.12 -8.83 6.49
N GLY A 56 -10.70 -9.73 5.71
CA GLY A 56 -12.13 -9.85 5.52
C GLY A 56 -12.47 -11.17 4.82
N ARG A 57 -13.76 -11.49 4.69
CA ARG A 57 -14.21 -12.82 4.25
C ARG A 57 -15.24 -12.83 3.13
N ASP A 58 -15.93 -11.72 2.89
CA ASP A 58 -17.04 -11.69 1.94
C ASP A 58 -16.59 -11.29 0.52
N LEU A 59 -15.61 -10.38 0.42
CA LEU A 59 -15.00 -9.97 -0.85
C LEU A 59 -13.62 -9.32 -0.63
N THR A 60 -12.81 -9.27 -1.70
CA THR A 60 -11.50 -8.60 -1.69
C THR A 60 -11.49 -7.37 -2.59
N ILE A 61 -11.05 -6.23 -2.05
CA ILE A 61 -10.72 -5.02 -2.82
C ILE A 61 -9.20 -4.93 -2.95
N VAL A 62 -8.73 -5.04 -4.19
CA VAL A 62 -7.33 -4.83 -4.55
C VAL A 62 -7.14 -3.39 -5.03
N ALA A 63 -6.24 -2.64 -4.38
CA ALA A 63 -6.05 -1.23 -4.66
C ALA A 63 -4.56 -0.81 -4.66
N THR A 64 -4.28 0.34 -5.26
CA THR A 64 -2.94 0.95 -5.29
C THR A 64 -2.98 2.41 -4.84
N SER A 65 -1.87 2.86 -4.25
CA SER A 65 -1.67 4.26 -3.83
C SER A 65 -2.87 4.85 -3.07
N ILE A 66 -3.38 6.03 -3.48
CA ILE A 66 -4.51 6.69 -2.82
C ILE A 66 -5.78 5.84 -2.76
N MET A 67 -5.98 4.93 -3.73
CA MET A 67 -7.16 4.06 -3.74
C MET A 67 -7.15 3.05 -2.60
N VAL A 68 -5.99 2.74 -2.01
CA VAL A 68 -5.93 1.92 -0.79
C VAL A 68 -6.67 2.60 0.36
N GLN A 69 -6.49 3.91 0.51
CA GLN A 69 -7.20 4.67 1.55
C GLN A 69 -8.71 4.72 1.27
N LYS A 70 -9.08 4.89 -0.01
CA LYS A 70 -10.50 4.83 -0.42
C LYS A 70 -11.14 3.46 -0.23
N ALA A 71 -10.37 2.39 -0.46
CA ALA A 71 -10.82 1.03 -0.21
C ALA A 71 -11.02 0.78 1.30
N LEU A 72 -10.13 1.28 2.15
CA LEU A 72 -10.30 1.21 3.61
C LEU A 72 -11.53 1.99 4.09
N ASP A 73 -11.74 3.21 3.59
CA ASP A 73 -12.93 4.02 3.89
C ASP A 73 -14.23 3.28 3.46
N ALA A 74 -14.22 2.65 2.28
CA ALA A 74 -15.34 1.87 1.77
C ALA A 74 -15.58 0.59 2.59
N ALA A 75 -14.52 -0.13 2.97
CA ALA A 75 -14.61 -1.31 3.81
C ALA A 75 -15.24 -0.98 5.18
N ALA A 76 -14.86 0.15 5.80
CA ALA A 76 -15.47 0.60 7.04
C ALA A 76 -16.95 0.97 6.89
N THR A 77 -17.36 1.46 5.72
CA THR A 77 -18.78 1.76 5.42
C THR A 77 -19.58 0.48 5.25
N LEU A 78 -19.04 -0.49 4.48
CA LEU A 78 -19.67 -1.78 4.21
C LEU A 78 -19.76 -2.68 5.45
N GLU A 79 -18.82 -2.55 6.39
CA GLU A 79 -18.88 -3.24 7.67
C GLU A 79 -20.15 -2.90 8.46
N ALA A 80 -20.64 -1.65 8.39
CA ALA A 80 -21.90 -1.25 9.02
C ALA A 80 -23.14 -1.91 8.38
N GLU A 81 -23.01 -2.38 7.13
CA GLU A 81 -24.04 -3.16 6.42
C GLU A 81 -23.85 -4.67 6.60
N GLY A 82 -22.87 -5.09 7.41
CA GLY A 82 -22.57 -6.49 7.68
C GLY A 82 -21.73 -7.18 6.60
N ILE A 83 -21.08 -6.42 5.72
CA ILE A 83 -20.20 -6.93 4.66
C ILE A 83 -18.74 -6.76 5.09
N ASP A 84 -18.03 -7.87 5.24
CA ASP A 84 -16.65 -7.91 5.72
C ASP A 84 -15.64 -7.99 4.57
N VAL A 85 -14.98 -6.86 4.30
CA VAL A 85 -14.15 -6.64 3.11
C VAL A 85 -12.66 -6.78 3.39
N GLU A 86 -11.99 -7.70 2.70
CA GLU A 86 -10.54 -7.73 2.66
C GLU A 86 -10.00 -6.60 1.78
N VAL A 87 -8.99 -5.86 2.26
CA VAL A 87 -8.35 -4.80 1.47
C VAL A 87 -6.88 -5.14 1.26
N VAL A 88 -6.50 -5.35 0.00
CA VAL A 88 -5.14 -5.66 -0.42
C VAL A 88 -4.52 -4.46 -1.11
N ALA A 89 -3.40 -3.98 -0.57
CA ALA A 89 -2.56 -2.97 -1.21
C ALA A 89 -1.51 -3.68 -2.06
N LEU A 90 -1.59 -3.55 -3.39
CA LEU A 90 -0.65 -4.23 -4.30
C LEU A 90 0.81 -3.82 -4.07
N ARG A 91 1.06 -2.56 -3.68
CA ARG A 91 2.38 -1.89 -3.58
C ARG A 91 3.18 -1.84 -4.89
N THR A 92 3.23 -2.92 -5.67
CA THR A 92 3.99 -3.05 -6.91
C THR A 92 3.06 -3.37 -8.07
N ILE A 93 3.17 -2.61 -9.16
CA ILE A 93 2.40 -2.84 -10.40
C ILE A 93 3.09 -3.87 -11.29
N ARG A 94 4.43 -3.87 -11.29
CA ARG A 94 5.26 -4.79 -12.08
C ARG A 94 6.60 -5.05 -11.37
N PRO A 95 6.97 -6.33 -11.16
CA PRO A 95 6.06 -7.48 -11.17
C PRO A 95 5.00 -7.32 -10.06
N MET A 96 3.74 -7.62 -10.37
CA MET A 96 2.72 -7.74 -9.31
C MET A 96 2.96 -9.05 -8.52
N ASP A 97 2.53 -9.07 -7.27
CA ASP A 97 2.52 -10.28 -6.44
C ASP A 97 1.52 -11.31 -7.01
#